data_AF-A0A9D5RTL2-F1
#
_entry.id   AF-A0A9D5RTL2-F1
#
_cell.length_a   1.000
_cell.length_b   1.000
_cell.length_c   1.000
_cell.angle_alpha   90.00
_cell.angle_beta   90.00
_cell.angle_gamma   90.00
#
_symmetry.space_group_name_H-M   'P 1'
#
loop_
_entity.id
_entity.type
_entity.pdbx_description
1 polymer ?
#
loop_
_entity_poly.entity_id
_entity_poly.type
_entity_poly.pdbx_seq_one_letter_code
_entity_poly.pdbx_strand_id
1 'polypeptide(L)' 'MNEKVVMVSNGYERIDGRNAYKSGIKRLTLGAPMLEENKKMQIAAQIWKNDKDGELILAQELPIHQIF' A
#
# COMPACT_ATOMS: atom_id res chain seq x y z
N MET A 1 8.81 4.48 13.07
CA MET A 1 7.55 3.84 12.65
C MET A 1 6.43 4.81 13.00
N ASN A 2 5.66 5.27 12.01
CA ASN A 2 4.48 6.08 12.29
C ASN A 2 3.45 5.17 12.98
N GLU A 3 2.82 5.59 14.08
CA GLU A 3 1.89 4.75 14.86
C GLU A 3 0.73 4.20 14.02
N LYS A 4 0.50 4.83 12.88
CA LYS A 4 -0.55 4.52 11.90
C LYS A 4 -0.14 3.47 10.87
N VAL A 5 1.12 3.05 10.79
CA VAL A 5 1.60 2.08 9.78
C VAL A 5 2.19 0.84 10.48
N VAL A 6 1.54 -0.30 10.26
CA VAL A 6 1.85 -1.59 10.88
C VAL A 6 2.92 -2.35 10.10
N MET A 7 2.84 -2.34 8.77
CA MET A 7 3.79 -3.03 7.90
C MET A 7 4.20 -2.15 6.72
N VAL A 8 5.48 -2.25 6.35
CA VAL A 8 6.03 -1.62 5.15
C VAL A 8 6.84 -2.65 4.37
N SER A 9 6.49 -2.83 3.10
CA SER A 9 7.30 -3.55 2.13
C SER A 9 7.84 -2.57 1.10
N ASN A 10 9.09 -2.14 1.29
CA ASN A 10 9.81 -1.36 0.29
C ASN A 10 10.32 -2.27 -0.84
N GLY A 11 10.34 -1.76 -2.07
CA GLY A 11 10.78 -2.55 -3.22
C GLY A 11 9.82 -3.70 -3.52
N TYR A 12 8.52 -3.49 -3.30
CA TYR A 12 7.50 -4.52 -3.43
C TYR A 12 7.49 -5.11 -4.85
N GLU A 13 7.87 -4.34 -5.86
CA GLU A 13 8.02 -4.81 -7.23
C GLU A 13 8.94 -6.03 -7.33
N ARG A 14 9.89 -6.22 -6.42
CA ARG A 14 10.85 -7.34 -6.42
C ARG A 14 10.30 -8.61 -5.78
N ILE A 15 9.23 -8.49 -5.01
CA ILE A 15 8.66 -9.58 -4.21
C ILE A 15 7.17 -9.79 -4.45
N ASP A 16 6.61 -9.18 -5.51
CA ASP A 16 5.21 -9.31 -5.94
C ASP A 16 4.91 -10.67 -6.61
N GLY A 17 5.33 -11.76 -5.96
CA GLY A 17 5.10 -13.14 -6.41
C GLY A 17 5.43 -13.38 -7.88
N ARG A 18 4.42 -13.81 -8.65
CA ARG A 18 4.56 -14.09 -10.09
C ARG A 18 4.81 -12.83 -10.94
N ASN A 19 4.50 -11.65 -10.39
CA ASN A 19 4.68 -10.35 -11.04
C ASN A 19 5.99 -9.65 -10.62
N ALA A 20 6.84 -10.33 -9.84
CA ALA A 20 8.13 -9.78 -9.44
C ALA A 20 8.92 -9.24 -10.66
N TYR A 21 9.52 -8.07 -10.48
CA TYR A 21 10.26 -7.26 -11.46
C TYR A 21 9.44 -6.70 -12.62
N LYS A 22 8.16 -7.05 -12.72
CA LYS A 22 7.23 -6.57 -13.77
C LYS A 22 6.12 -5.68 -13.21
N SER A 23 5.89 -5.75 -11.89
CA SER A 23 4.89 -4.94 -11.21
C SER A 23 5.27 -3.46 -11.20
N GLY A 24 4.29 -2.59 -11.47
CA GLY A 24 4.43 -1.15 -11.29
C GLY A 24 4.35 -0.70 -9.81
N ILE A 25 4.05 -1.62 -8.89
CA ILE A 25 3.90 -1.33 -7.46
C ILE A 25 5.28 -1.25 -6.82
N LYS A 26 5.63 -0.08 -6.28
CA LYS A 26 6.95 0.17 -5.67
C LYS A 26 6.99 -0.11 -4.18
N ARG A 27 5.88 0.13 -3.49
CA ARG A 27 5.74 -0.13 -2.06
C ARG A 27 4.32 -0.60 -1.76
N LEU A 28 4.24 -1.52 -0.81
CA LEU A 28 3.00 -1.90 -0.17
C LEU A 28 3.09 -1.53 1.31
N THR A 29 2.11 -0.82 1.84
CA THR A 29 2.00 -0.61 3.29
C THR A 29 0.68 -1.14 3.81
N LEU A 30 0.68 -1.47 5.10
CA LEU A 30 -0.51 -1.85 5.83
C LEU A 30 -0.64 -0.94 7.04
N GLY A 31 -1.79 -0.28 7.21
CA GLY A 31 -1.96 0.69 8.27
C GLY A 31 -3.35 1.32 8.29
N ALA A 32 -3.49 2.38 9.08
CA ALA A 32 -4.71 3.17 9.14
C ALA A 32 -5.04 3.77 7.77
N PRO A 33 -6.32 3.80 7.37
CA PRO A 33 -6.73 4.36 6.09
C PRO A 33 -6.30 5.82 5.93
N MET A 34 -5.85 6.18 4.73
CA MET A 34 -5.48 7.53 4.34
C MET A 34 -6.58 8.22 3.52
N LEU A 35 -7.39 7.46 2.77
CA LEU A 35 -8.49 8.02 1.99
C LEU A 35 -9.75 8.21 2.84
N GLU A 36 -10.43 9.34 2.65
CA GLU A 36 -11.66 9.69 3.40
C GLU A 36 -12.75 8.61 3.27
N GLU A 37 -12.93 8.06 2.08
CA GLU A 37 -13.91 7.00 1.79
C GLU A 37 -13.67 5.71 2.60
N ASN A 38 -12.43 5.45 3.01
CA ASN A 38 -12.03 4.24 3.71
C ASN A 38 -11.86 4.43 5.22
N LYS A 39 -12.01 5.65 5.76
CA LYS A 39 -11.79 5.95 7.19
C LYS A 39 -12.64 5.12 8.17
N LYS A 40 -13.74 4.52 7.72
CA LYS A 40 -14.56 3.61 8.53
C LYS A 40 -13.86 2.27 8.82
N MET A 41 -12.78 1.96 8.12
CA MET A 41 -12.01 0.73 8.28
C MET A 41 -10.96 0.89 9.36
N GLN A 42 -10.65 -0.22 10.04
CA GLN A 42 -9.59 -0.23 11.06
C GLN A 42 -8.20 -0.33 10.42
N ILE A 43 -8.10 -1.00 9.28
CA ILE A 43 -6.85 -1.22 8.56
C ILE A 43 -7.10 -1.29 7.05
N ALA A 44 -6.16 -0.76 6.27
CA ALA A 44 -6.18 -0.77 4.82
C ALA A 44 -4.78 -1.10 4.27
N ALA A 45 -4.75 -1.70 3.09
CA ALA A 45 -3.53 -1.87 2.31
C ALA A 45 -3.36 -0.69 1.37
N GLN A 46 -2.26 0.04 1.48
CA GLN A 46 -1.93 1.12 0.57
C GLN A 46 -0.92 0.65 -0.49
N ILE A 47 -1.28 0.84 -1.75
CA ILE A 47 -0.46 0.53 -2.91
C ILE A 47 0.20 1.83 -3.38
N TRP A 48 1.52 1.82 -3.38
CA TRP A 48 2.33 2.97 -3.78
C TRP A 48 3.01 2.70 -5.12
N LYS A 49 2.98 3.69 -6.00
CA LYS A 49 3.63 3.67 -7.32
C LYS A 49 4.44 4.93 -7.52
N ASN A 50 5.37 4.91 -8.46
CA ASN A 50 6.00 6.13 -8.91
C ASN A 50 5.06 6.84 -9.89
N ASP A 51 4.98 8.17 -9.78
CA ASP A 51 4.38 9.00 -10.82
C ASP A 51 5.32 9.14 -12.04
N LYS A 52 5.01 10.08 -12.94
CA LYS A 52 5.80 10.31 -14.15
C LYS A 52 7.18 10.91 -13.85
N ASP A 53 7.32 11.61 -12.73
CA ASP A 53 8.54 12.29 -12.31
C ASP A 53 9.39 11.42 -11.39
N GLY A 54 8.89 10.24 -11.01
CA GLY A 54 9.58 9.25 -10.19
C GLY A 54 9.23 9.32 -8.71
N GLU A 55 8.34 10.25 -8.31
CA GLU A 55 7.92 10.45 -6.93
C GLU A 55 6.92 9.39 -6.49
N LEU A 56 7.06 8.93 -5.25
CA LEU A 56 6.22 7.86 -4.72
C LEU A 56 4.87 8.41 -4.28
N ILE A 57 3.81 8.01 -4.98
CA ILE A 57 2.43 8.43 -4.71
C ILE A 57 1.56 7.27 -4.25
N LEU A 58 0.54 7.59 -3.45
CA LEU A 58 -0.54 6.65 -3.12
C LEU A 58 -1.41 6.44 -4.35
N ALA A 59 -1.28 5.27 -4.98
CA ALA A 59 -2.02 4.95 -6.20
C ALA A 59 -3.41 4.38 -5.90
N GLN A 60 -3.52 3.57 -4.85
CA GLN A 60 -4.77 2.98 -4.43
C GLN A 60 -4.71 2.58 -2.96
N GLU A 61 -5.86 2.61 -2.30
CA GLU A 61 -6.05 2.02 -0.99
C GLU A 61 -7.10 0.91 -1.09
N LEU A 62 -6.74 -0.29 -0.62
CA LEU A 62 -7.61 -1.46 -0.63
C LEU A 62 -8.13 -1.73 0.78
N PRO A 63 -9.45 -1.92 0.91
CA PRO A 63 -10.06 -2.28 2.17
C PRO A 63 -9.63 -3.67 2.62
N ILE A 64 -9.22 -3.83 3.88
CA ILE A 64 -9.02 -5.15 4.47
C ILE A 64 -10.12 -5.39 5.50
N HIS A 65 -10.96 -6.38 5.21
CA HIS A 65 -11.96 -6.85 6.15
C HIS A 65 -11.34 -7.85 7.12
N GLN A 66 -11.48 -7.60 8.42
CA GLN A 66 -11.16 -8.58 9.46
C GLN A 66 -12.40 -9.43 9.70
N ILE A 67 -12.31 -10.73 9.43
CA ILE A 67 -13.32 -11.71 9.83
C ILE A 67 -12.88 -12.24 11.19
N PHE A 68 -13.75 -12.07 12.19
CA PHE A 68 -13.57 -12.58 13.55
C PHE A 68 -14.28 -13.92 13.72
#